data_AF-A0A914Z576-F1
#
_entry.id   AF-A0A914Z576-F1
#
_cell.length_a   1.000
_cell.length_b   1.000
_cell.length_c   1.000
_cell.angle_alpha   90.00
_cell.angle_beta   90.00
_cell.angle_gamma   90.00
#
_symmetry.space_group_name_H-M   'P 1'
#
loop_
_entity.id
_entity.type
_entity.pdbx_description
1 polymer ?
#
loop_
_entity_poly.entity_id
_entity_poly.type
_entity_poly.pdbx_seq_one_letter_code
_entity_poly.pdbx_strand_id
1 'polypeptide(L)'
;MLIDVDPSVSTSAAGNVEVHRIDVNMSNGILPATLWHNPGPFENASPLNPKIMLKLTRVASIFVQTCKNLMLDTSLLLEMKNRNYDVGVVEQYDMCGIGFLKLINVKSIIWLSATGMYRMQPETMGINYPLSYVPGL
;
A
#
# COMPACT_ATOMS: atom_id res chain seq x y z
N MET A 1 -9.67 6.14 18.47
CA MET A 1 -10.42 5.50 17.35
C MET A 1 -9.54 5.63 16.13
N LEU A 2 -9.18 4.51 15.49
CA LEU A 2 -8.37 4.52 14.27
C LEU A 2 -9.19 5.11 13.13
N ILE A 3 -8.52 5.77 12.20
CA ILE A 3 -9.18 6.52 11.13
C ILE A 3 -9.42 5.61 9.95
N ASP A 4 -10.64 5.66 9.43
CA ASP A 4 -11.00 4.97 8.21
C ASP A 4 -10.74 5.87 7.02
N VAL A 5 -9.93 5.37 6.07
CA VAL A 5 -9.66 6.06 4.79
C VAL A 5 -10.97 6.21 4.00
N ASP A 6 -11.86 5.23 4.13
CA ASP A 6 -13.23 5.28 3.63
C ASP A 6 -14.17 4.68 4.71
N PRO A 7 -15.02 5.48 5.36
CA PRO A 7 -15.95 5.00 6.37
C PRO A 7 -17.09 4.14 5.81
N SER A 8 -17.28 4.13 4.48
CA SER A 8 -18.25 3.26 3.81
C SER A 8 -17.74 1.82 3.61
N VAL A 9 -16.43 1.62 3.72
CA VAL A 9 -15.84 0.27 3.73
C VAL A 9 -16.14 -0.36 5.07
N SER A 10 -17.05 -1.34 5.06
CA SER A 10 -17.32 -2.16 6.23
C SER A 10 -16.06 -2.91 6.65
N THR A 11 -15.48 -2.49 7.76
CA THR A 11 -14.45 -3.25 8.48
C THR A 11 -15.07 -4.32 9.38
N SER A 12 -16.40 -4.43 9.39
CA SER A 12 -17.08 -5.54 10.06
C SER A 12 -16.86 -6.83 9.26
N ALA A 13 -16.23 -7.79 9.90
CA ALA A 13 -16.00 -9.11 9.36
C ALA A 13 -17.31 -9.91 9.35
N ALA A 14 -17.67 -10.50 8.22
CA ALA A 14 -18.71 -11.52 8.12
C ALA A 14 -18.07 -12.91 8.17
N GLY A 15 -18.63 -13.82 8.97
CA GLY A 15 -18.11 -15.19 9.08
C GLY A 15 -16.76 -15.27 9.78
N ASN A 16 -15.85 -16.11 9.26
CA ASN A 16 -14.54 -16.41 9.87
C ASN A 16 -13.44 -15.43 9.42
N VAL A 17 -13.73 -14.13 9.38
CA VAL A 17 -12.78 -13.09 9.01
C VAL A 17 -12.35 -12.33 10.27
N GLU A 18 -11.06 -12.03 10.39
CA GLU A 18 -10.53 -11.20 11.48
C GLU A 18 -9.89 -9.94 10.86
N VAL A 19 -10.23 -8.78 11.40
CA VAL A 19 -9.72 -7.49 10.90
C VAL A 19 -8.80 -6.88 11.94
N HIS A 20 -7.52 -6.79 11.60
CA HIS A 20 -6.49 -6.16 12.41
C HIS A 20 -6.24 -4.74 11.93
N ARG A 21 -6.63 -3.74 12.74
CA ARG A 21 -6.36 -2.34 12.47
C ARG A 21 -5.16 -1.90 13.30
N ILE A 22 -4.10 -1.41 12.64
CA ILE A 22 -2.83 -1.06 13.28
C ILE A 22 -2.67 0.46 13.32
N ASP A 23 -2.33 0.99 14.49
CA ASP A 23 -1.83 2.36 14.60
C ASP A 23 -0.37 2.41 14.20
N VAL A 24 -0.09 3.09 13.11
CA VAL A 24 1.27 3.27 12.57
C VAL A 24 1.94 4.55 13.09
N ASN A 25 1.41 5.15 14.17
CA ASN A 25 1.95 6.32 14.85
C ASN A 25 2.16 7.51 13.89
N MET A 26 1.12 7.82 13.12
CA MET A 26 1.09 8.92 12.16
C MET A 26 -0.05 9.89 12.49
N SER A 27 0.10 11.16 12.10
CA SER A 27 -0.96 12.15 12.26
C SER A 27 -2.21 11.74 11.49
N ASN A 28 -3.37 11.87 12.13
CA ASN A 28 -4.66 11.60 11.53
C ASN A 28 -4.84 12.35 10.20
N GLY A 29 -5.23 11.64 9.14
CA GLY A 29 -5.61 12.26 7.86
C GLY A 29 -4.43 12.84 7.07
N ILE A 30 -3.18 12.59 7.49
CA ILE A 30 -2.00 13.17 6.84
C ILE A 30 -1.86 12.74 5.38
N LEU A 31 -2.13 11.46 5.08
CA LEU A 31 -2.10 10.94 3.71
C LEU A 31 -3.20 11.57 2.84
N PRO A 32 -4.50 11.51 3.19
CA PRO A 32 -5.53 12.11 2.36
C PRO A 32 -5.39 13.63 2.22
N ALA A 33 -4.96 14.34 3.26
CA ALA A 33 -4.70 15.77 3.18
C ALA A 33 -3.54 16.11 2.23
N THR A 34 -2.55 15.22 2.11
CA THR A 34 -1.39 15.42 1.21
C THR A 34 -1.69 14.96 -0.22
N LEU A 35 -2.32 13.79 -0.39
CA LEU A 35 -2.52 13.12 -1.67
C LEU A 35 -3.78 13.60 -2.40
N TRP A 36 -4.92 13.75 -1.72
CA TRP A 36 -6.22 14.00 -2.36
C TRP A 36 -6.59 15.47 -2.44
N HIS A 37 -5.82 16.36 -1.80
CA HIS A 37 -6.00 17.79 -1.97
C HIS A 37 -5.27 18.28 -3.22
N ASN A 38 -6.04 18.63 -4.26
CA ASN A 38 -5.55 19.31 -5.46
C ASN A 38 -6.16 20.72 -5.52
N PRO A 39 -5.38 21.76 -5.83
CA PRO A 39 -5.87 23.13 -6.02
C PRO A 39 -6.91 23.29 -7.16
N GLY A 40 -7.01 22.32 -8.09
CA GLY A 40 -8.00 22.33 -9.17
C GLY A 40 -8.10 21.00 -9.93
N PRO A 41 -9.15 20.83 -10.78
CA PRO A 41 -9.44 19.59 -11.50
C PRO A 41 -8.47 19.25 -12.65
N PHE A 42 -7.66 20.21 -13.09
CA PHE A 42 -6.78 20.08 -14.27
C PHE A 42 -5.33 20.50 -13.97
N GLU A 43 -4.80 20.13 -12.81
CA GLU A 43 -3.39 20.40 -12.54
C GLU A 43 -2.46 19.58 -13.43
N ASN A 44 -1.38 20.22 -13.90
CA ASN A 44 -0.32 19.52 -14.59
C ASN A 44 0.34 18.50 -13.65
N ALA A 45 -0.04 17.23 -13.78
CA ALA A 45 0.46 16.08 -13.01
C ALA A 45 1.89 15.67 -13.39
N SER A 46 2.56 16.41 -14.29
CA SER A 46 3.94 16.16 -14.66
C SER A 46 4.85 16.22 -13.42
N PRO A 47 5.77 15.25 -13.28
CA PRO A 47 6.91 15.35 -12.37
C PRO A 47 7.86 16.53 -12.66
N LEU A 48 7.64 17.31 -13.72
CA LEU A 48 8.38 18.56 -13.95
C LEU A 48 7.70 19.77 -13.29
N ASN A 49 6.46 19.61 -12.83
CA ASN A 49 5.78 20.64 -12.03
C ASN A 49 6.31 20.58 -10.58
N PRO A 50 6.96 21.65 -10.08
CA PRO A 50 7.58 21.62 -8.75
C PRO A 50 6.58 21.41 -7.62
N LYS A 51 5.31 21.85 -7.78
CA LYS A 51 4.25 21.62 -6.79
C LYS A 51 3.88 20.14 -6.71
N ILE A 52 3.76 19.48 -7.86
CA ILE A 52 3.49 18.04 -7.93
C ILE A 52 4.68 17.25 -7.40
N MET A 53 5.91 17.61 -7.76
CA MET A 53 7.09 16.95 -7.21
C MET A 53 7.17 17.06 -5.69
N LEU A 54 6.96 18.25 -5.14
CA LEU A 54 6.96 18.43 -3.69
C LEU A 54 5.86 17.58 -3.03
N LYS A 55 4.68 17.52 -3.63
CA LYS A 55 3.57 16.69 -3.18
C LYS A 55 3.92 15.20 -3.20
N LEU A 56 4.42 14.69 -4.33
CA LEU A 56 4.83 13.29 -4.48
C LEU A 56 5.95 12.91 -3.50
N THR A 57 6.93 13.79 -3.28
CA THR A 57 8.00 13.56 -2.29
C THR A 57 7.44 13.48 -0.87
N ARG A 58 6.47 14.33 -0.51
CA ARG A 58 5.81 14.25 0.81
C ARG A 58 5.01 12.96 0.98
N VAL A 59 4.25 12.58 -0.04
CA VAL A 59 3.51 11.30 -0.03
C VAL A 59 4.47 10.12 0.12
N ALA A 60 5.57 10.11 -0.63
CA ALA A 60 6.61 9.08 -0.51
C ALA A 60 7.22 9.05 0.90
N SER A 61 7.48 10.19 1.53
CA SER A 61 8.01 10.22 2.90
C SER A 61 7.02 9.67 3.93
N ILE A 62 5.72 9.95 3.76
CA ILE A 62 4.65 9.40 4.61
C ILE A 62 4.63 7.88 4.50
N PHE A 63 4.69 7.33 3.29
CA PHE A 63 4.74 5.88 3.09
C PHE A 63 5.97 5.24 3.73
N VAL A 64 7.16 5.81 3.50
CA VAL A 64 8.41 5.31 4.09
C VAL A 64 8.34 5.31 5.62
N GLN A 65 7.83 6.40 6.22
CA GLN A 65 7.73 6.49 7.68
C GLN A 65 6.71 5.51 8.24
N THR A 66 5.55 5.39 7.60
CA THR A 66 4.48 4.45 7.98
C THR A 66 4.99 3.02 7.94
N CYS A 67 5.67 2.65 6.86
CA CYS A 67 6.28 1.33 6.72
C CYS A 67 7.35 1.08 7.78
N LYS A 68 8.22 2.05 8.06
CA LYS A 68 9.20 1.91 9.15
C LYS A 68 8.51 1.66 10.49
N ASN A 69 7.49 2.44 10.83
CA ASN A 69 6.77 2.29 12.09
C ASN A 69 6.12 0.91 12.20
N LEU A 70 5.48 0.43 11.13
CA LEU A 70 4.87 -0.91 11.07
C LEU A 70 5.92 -2.03 11.25
N MET A 71 7.08 -1.92 10.60
CA MET A 71 8.13 -2.95 10.67
C MET A 71 8.91 -2.94 11.98
N LEU A 72 8.88 -1.82 12.72
CA LEU A 72 9.50 -1.70 14.04
C LEU A 72 8.60 -2.27 15.17
N ASP A 73 7.33 -2.55 14.89
CA ASP A 73 6.45 -3.23 15.82
C ASP A 73 6.75 -4.74 15.85
N THR A 74 7.75 -5.09 16.66
CA THR A 74 8.20 -6.49 16.83
C THR A 74 7.12 -7.36 17.48
N SER A 75 6.22 -6.77 18.28
CA SER A 75 5.15 -7.50 18.94
C SER A 75 4.11 -7.96 17.92
N LEU A 76 3.69 -7.07 17.02
CA LEU A 76 2.81 -7.38 15.91
C LEU A 76 3.44 -8.41 14.97
N LEU A 77 4.71 -8.21 14.59
CA LEU A 77 5.41 -9.15 13.71
C LEU A 77 5.47 -10.57 14.31
N LEU A 78 5.73 -10.69 15.61
CA LEU A 78 5.77 -11.97 16.29
C LEU A 78 4.38 -12.61 16.34
N GLU A 79 3.35 -11.84 16.68
CA GLU A 79 1.96 -12.32 16.69
C GLU A 79 1.55 -12.85 15.32
N MET A 80 1.75 -12.04 14.27
CA MET A 80 1.37 -12.38 12.90
C MET A 80 2.17 -13.58 12.38
N LYS A 81 3.45 -13.69 12.73
CA LYS A 81 4.29 -14.85 12.39
C LYS A 81 3.80 -16.13 13.04
N ASN A 82 3.38 -16.08 14.31
CA ASN A 82 2.91 -17.25 15.04
C ASN A 82 1.58 -17.82 14.51
N ARG A 83 0.84 -17.03 13.71
CA ARG A 83 -0.41 -17.46 13.06
C ARG A 83 -0.17 -18.37 11.85
N ASN A 84 1.05 -18.45 11.31
CA ASN A 84 1.45 -19.36 10.22
C ASN A 84 0.55 -19.31 8.97
N TYR A 85 0.48 -18.15 8.31
CA TYR A 85 -0.32 -17.99 7.10
C TYR A 85 0.21 -18.79 5.90
N ASP A 86 -0.69 -19.47 5.17
CA ASP A 86 -0.34 -20.21 3.96
C ASP A 86 -0.11 -19.29 2.75
N VAL A 87 -0.95 -18.26 2.62
CA VAL A 87 -0.97 -17.31 1.50
C VAL A 87 -1.14 -15.89 2.03
N GLY A 88 -0.38 -14.97 1.46
CA GLY A 88 -0.49 -13.54 1.70
C GLY A 88 -0.97 -12.84 0.44
N VAL A 89 -1.83 -11.85 0.61
CA VAL A 89 -2.37 -11.05 -0.49
C VAL A 89 -2.07 -9.60 -0.20
N VAL A 90 -1.56 -8.87 -1.20
CA VAL A 90 -1.15 -7.47 -1.07
C VAL A 90 -1.60 -6.68 -2.29
N GLU A 91 -2.01 -5.44 -2.07
CA GLU A 91 -2.46 -4.52 -3.12
C GLU A 91 -1.28 -3.79 -3.78
N GLN A 92 -1.44 -3.36 -5.04
CA GLN A 92 -0.39 -2.74 -5.87
C GLN A 92 0.24 -1.49 -5.24
N TYR A 93 -0.57 -0.68 -4.56
CA TYR A 93 -0.19 0.57 -3.94
C TYR A 93 0.18 0.40 -2.46
N ASP A 94 0.26 -0.83 -1.96
CA ASP A 94 0.90 -1.09 -0.67
C ASP A 94 2.43 -1.04 -0.83
N MET A 95 3.06 -0.11 -0.12
CA MET A 95 4.47 0.20 -0.27
C MET A 95 5.39 -0.79 0.47
N CYS A 96 4.87 -1.59 1.41
CA CYS A 96 5.68 -2.50 2.21
C CYS A 96 5.03 -3.84 2.57
N GLY A 97 3.79 -4.10 2.14
CA GLY A 97 3.07 -5.34 2.43
C GLY A 97 3.82 -6.61 1.99
N ILE A 98 4.47 -6.59 0.82
CA ILE A 98 5.34 -7.72 0.39
C ILE A 98 6.46 -7.98 1.40
N GLY A 99 7.10 -6.91 1.90
CA GLY A 99 8.16 -7.01 2.90
C GLY A 99 7.62 -7.55 4.23
N PHE A 100 6.44 -7.09 4.65
CA PHE A 100 5.77 -7.54 5.88
C PHE A 100 5.48 -9.03 5.84
N LEU A 101 4.85 -9.49 4.74
CA LEU A 101 4.51 -10.90 4.52
C LEU A 101 5.76 -11.80 4.53
N LYS A 102 6.88 -11.32 3.95
CA LYS A 102 8.16 -12.04 4.01
C LYS A 102 8.71 -12.15 5.43
N LEU A 103 8.63 -11.08 6.24
CA LEU A 103 9.12 -11.10 7.63
C LEU A 103 8.36 -12.07 8.53
N ILE A 104 7.07 -12.28 8.25
CA ILE A 104 6.23 -13.25 8.99
C ILE A 104 6.22 -14.65 8.36
N ASN A 105 7.17 -14.95 7.46
CA ASN A 105 7.39 -16.25 6.81
C ASN A 105 6.30 -16.73 5.83
N VAL A 106 5.50 -15.83 5.22
CA VAL A 106 4.59 -16.23 4.13
C VAL A 106 5.40 -16.57 2.87
N LYS A 107 5.19 -17.77 2.33
CA LYS A 107 5.90 -18.25 1.13
C LYS A 107 5.18 -17.89 -0.18
N SER A 108 3.85 -17.98 -0.18
CA SER A 108 3.02 -17.71 -1.34
C SER A 108 2.42 -16.31 -1.22
N ILE A 109 2.90 -15.38 -2.04
CA ILE A 109 2.42 -13.98 -2.03
C ILE A 109 1.74 -13.69 -3.36
N ILE A 110 0.49 -13.24 -3.29
CA ILE A 110 -0.31 -12.79 -4.43
C ILE A 110 -0.32 -11.25 -4.41
N TRP A 111 0.19 -10.65 -5.49
CA TRP A 111 0.14 -9.21 -5.68
C TRP A 111 -1.05 -8.86 -6.58
N LEU A 112 -2.01 -8.14 -6.01
CA LEU A 112 -3.26 -7.77 -6.68
C LEU A 112 -3.26 -6.29 -7.04
N SER A 113 -3.95 -5.97 -8.13
CA SER A 113 -4.25 -4.59 -8.50
C SER A 113 -5.71 -4.49 -8.90
N ALA A 114 -6.38 -3.44 -8.43
CA ALA A 114 -7.69 -3.07 -8.95
C ALA A 114 -7.58 -2.26 -10.27
N THR A 115 -6.36 -1.89 -10.67
CA THR A 115 -6.06 -1.10 -11.87
C THR A 115 -5.15 -1.87 -12.82
N GLY A 116 -4.81 -1.28 -13.96
CA GLY A 116 -3.77 -1.83 -14.83
C GLY A 116 -2.42 -1.90 -14.11
N MET A 117 -1.62 -2.90 -14.45
CA MET A 117 -0.26 -3.02 -13.92
C MET A 117 0.66 -2.07 -14.69
N TYR A 118 1.52 -1.32 -13.99
CA TYR A 118 2.51 -0.46 -14.64
C TYR A 118 3.54 -1.34 -15.33
N ARG A 119 3.96 -0.97 -16.55
CA ARG A 119 4.92 -1.75 -17.35
C ARG A 119 6.15 -2.21 -16.56
N MET A 120 6.74 -1.33 -15.76
CA MET A 120 7.98 -1.58 -15.04
C MET A 120 7.86 -2.63 -13.93
N GLN A 121 6.65 -2.86 -13.41
CA GLN A 121 6.41 -3.74 -12.27
C GLN A 121 6.71 -5.22 -12.57
N PRO A 122 6.08 -5.85 -13.58
CA PRO A 122 6.39 -7.23 -13.93
C PRO A 122 7.82 -7.38 -14.47
N GLU A 123 8.35 -6.40 -15.21
CA GLU A 123 9.73 -6.41 -15.68
C GLU A 123 10.73 -6.52 -14.51
N THR A 124 10.52 -5.72 -13.45
CA THR A 124 11.36 -5.74 -12.24
C THR A 124 11.25 -7.08 -11.49
N MET A 125 10.11 -7.78 -11.62
CA MET A 125 9.90 -9.10 -11.01
C MET A 125 10.34 -10.27 -11.89
N GLY A 126 10.81 -10.01 -13.13
CA GLY A 126 11.14 -11.06 -14.09
C GLY A 126 9.93 -11.80 -14.64
N ILE A 127 8.74 -11.20 -14.57
CA ILE A 127 7.50 -11.75 -15.10
C ILE A 127 7.37 -11.33 -16.56
N ASN A 128 7.08 -12.30 -17.45
CA ASN A 128 6.81 -11.99 -18.85
C ASN A 128 5.48 -11.22 -18.96
N TYR A 129 5.55 -9.95 -19.36
CA TYR A 129 4.38 -9.08 -19.53
C TYR A 129 4.27 -8.59 -20.99
N PRO A 130 3.46 -9.28 -21.81
CA PRO A 130 3.38 -9.05 -23.24
C PRO A 130 2.52 -7.81 -23.56
N LEU A 131 3.20 -6.69 -23.78
CA LEU A 131 2.58 -5.38 -24.03
C LEU A 131 1.78 -5.30 -25.33
N SER A 132 1.92 -6.27 -26.24
CA SER A 132 1.16 -6.29 -27.50
C SER A 132 -0.33 -6.56 -27.31
N TYR A 133 -0.74 -7.15 -26.18
CA TYR A 133 -2.14 -7.44 -25.89
C TYR A 133 -2.54 -7.21 -24.42
N VAL A 134 -1.59 -6.89 -23.53
CA VAL A 134 -1.88 -6.41 -22.18
C VAL A 134 -1.49 -4.93 -22.08
N PRO A 135 -2.45 -3.99 -22.13
CA PRO A 135 -2.14 -2.57 -22.01
C PRO A 135 -1.56 -2.27 -20.62
N GLY A 136 -0.44 -1.57 -20.57
CA GLY A 136 0.12 -1.04 -19.33
C GLY A 136 -0.50 0.30 -18.96
N LEU A 137 -0.47 0.63 -17.66
CA LEU A 137 -0.54 2.01 -17.18
C LEU A 137 0.82 2.70 -17.31
#